data_AF-A0A2V4UGL1-F1
#
_entry.id   AF-A0A2V4UGL1-F1
#
_cell.length_a   1.000
_cell.length_b   1.000
_cell.length_c   1.000
_cell.angle_alpha   90.00
_cell.angle_beta   90.00
_cell.angle_gamma   90.00
#
_symmetry.space_group_name_H-M   'P 1'
#
loop_
_entity.id
_entity.type
_entity.pdbx_description
1 polymer ?
#
loop_
_entity_poly.entity_id
_entity_poly.type
_entity_poly.pdbx_seq_one_letter_code
_entity_poly.pdbx_strand_id
1 'polypeptide(L)'
;MQRITYRVKVSAQGAKRRISYLLRPSKRLLNTKSNIVSSVTPMTSAHFAKTKKLVQLSSIALLSLPAESLTIMGSPVPAYDNVMLQNTLTIAAVPGDSTYFATDGFQHGFGFDLVRTYADELGVDVNLKAYANEEAALKALRSGEADMALTTASTKLKSSFNLSSINVSCGYDASLTKNGLHPKVSWTFNSSNDPLSEKASYFLCDSIKLQNTQKLAAFYNQNLLKDAYSQDHFQKTLTEKLPDYQSSFEEQARNYNHDWELLVAMGYQESHLDADAVSPTGVRGLMMLTNNTAKAMGVSDRVDPYQSIGGGARYLEQMKDDFADVPKSDRIWFALAGYNMGPNAVKSIQRTLQAQGVNDKSWANVYAYLAENRASNSRYGQAMHYVSNIRSYLETIKTQTV
;
A
#
# COMPACT_ATOMS: atom_id res chain seq x y z
N MET A 1 -12.15 -28.67 -47.36
CA MET A 1 -12.26 -27.82 -48.56
C MET A 1 -12.31 -26.36 -48.13
N GLN A 2 -11.30 -25.60 -48.57
CA GLN A 2 -11.09 -24.14 -48.62
C GLN A 2 -11.62 -23.23 -47.49
N ARG A 3 -10.66 -22.71 -46.69
CA ARG A 3 -10.81 -21.56 -45.77
C ARG A 3 -10.68 -20.24 -46.54
N ILE A 4 -11.68 -19.38 -46.43
CA ILE A 4 -11.71 -18.02 -46.97
C ILE A 4 -10.87 -17.10 -46.06
N THR A 5 -9.93 -16.39 -46.66
CA THR A 5 -9.05 -15.41 -46.00
C THR A 5 -9.52 -14.00 -46.35
N TYR A 6 -9.84 -13.16 -45.37
CA TYR A 6 -10.09 -11.73 -45.60
C TYR A 6 -8.84 -10.93 -45.20
N ARG A 7 -8.16 -10.36 -46.21
CA ARG A 7 -7.14 -9.31 -46.04
C ARG A 7 -7.84 -7.96 -46.18
N VAL A 8 -7.77 -7.13 -45.15
CA VAL A 8 -8.12 -5.70 -45.24
C VAL A 8 -6.82 -4.91 -45.36
N LYS A 9 -6.61 -4.28 -46.52
CA LYS A 9 -5.62 -3.21 -46.71
C LYS A 9 -6.31 -1.89 -46.35
N VAL A 10 -5.71 -1.10 -45.46
CA VAL A 10 -5.98 0.34 -45.39
C VAL A 10 -4.65 1.07 -45.51
N SER A 11 -4.58 1.92 -46.52
CA SER A 11 -3.51 2.88 -46.80
C SER A 11 -4.09 4.27 -46.53
N ALA A 12 -3.37 5.12 -45.79
CA ALA A 12 -3.41 6.56 -46.01
C ALA A 12 -2.18 7.23 -45.37
N GLN A 13 -1.53 8.06 -46.18
CA GLN A 13 -0.41 8.93 -45.86
C GLN A 13 -0.78 10.07 -44.90
N GLY A 14 0.19 10.43 -44.06
CA GLY A 14 0.72 11.80 -43.94
C GLY A 14 -0.21 12.95 -43.55
N ALA A 15 -0.07 13.43 -42.32
CA ALA A 15 -0.28 14.84 -42.00
C ALA A 15 0.66 15.28 -40.85
N LYS A 16 1.67 16.07 -41.20
CA LYS A 16 2.41 16.93 -40.25
C LYS A 16 1.54 18.16 -39.95
N ARG A 17 1.39 18.52 -38.68
CA ARG A 17 1.36 19.93 -38.23
C ARG A 17 1.57 20.05 -36.71
N ARG A 18 2.50 20.92 -36.35
CA ARG A 18 2.83 21.40 -34.99
C ARG A 18 1.68 22.25 -34.45
N ILE A 19 1.32 22.08 -33.18
CA ILE A 19 0.93 23.18 -32.28
C ILE A 19 1.48 22.88 -30.88
N SER A 20 2.30 23.80 -30.41
CA SER A 20 2.88 23.93 -29.08
C SER A 20 1.86 24.49 -28.09
N TYR A 21 1.68 23.86 -26.93
CA TYR A 21 1.30 24.58 -25.70
C TYR A 21 2.05 24.02 -24.49
N LEU A 22 2.66 24.97 -23.79
CA LEU A 22 3.33 24.85 -22.50
C LEU A 22 2.36 24.39 -21.42
N LEU A 23 2.63 23.27 -20.76
CA LEU A 23 2.31 23.08 -19.33
C LEU A 23 3.41 22.23 -18.71
N ARG A 24 4.15 22.84 -17.78
CA ARG A 24 5.14 22.16 -16.92
C ARG A 24 4.43 21.14 -16.03
N PRO A 25 4.90 19.89 -15.92
CA PRO A 25 4.48 19.02 -14.83
C PRO A 25 5.19 19.48 -13.55
N SER A 26 4.40 19.86 -12.54
CA SER A 26 4.85 19.96 -11.16
C SER A 26 5.38 18.60 -10.71
N LYS A 27 6.70 18.50 -10.46
CA LYS A 27 7.29 17.35 -9.76
C LYS A 27 6.79 17.35 -8.31
N ARG A 28 5.71 16.63 -8.02
CA ARG A 28 5.29 16.32 -6.65
C ARG A 28 6.04 15.05 -6.22
N LEU A 29 7.07 15.22 -5.39
CA LEU A 29 7.73 14.13 -4.68
C LEU A 29 6.91 13.84 -3.41
N LEU A 30 6.25 12.68 -3.38
CA LEU A 30 5.61 12.17 -2.16
C LEU A 30 6.70 11.73 -1.18
N ASN A 31 6.77 12.41 -0.04
CA ASN A 31 7.72 12.13 1.03
C ASN A 31 7.05 11.23 2.08
N THR A 32 7.26 9.91 1.99
CA THR A 32 6.80 8.95 3.00
C THR A 32 7.90 8.74 4.05
N LYS A 33 7.96 9.58 5.08
CA LYS A 33 8.78 9.31 6.26
C LYS A 33 7.93 8.60 7.31
N SER A 34 8.21 7.33 7.56
CA SER A 34 7.74 6.62 8.76
C SER A 34 8.66 7.00 9.93
N ASN A 35 8.10 7.61 10.97
CA ASN A 35 8.81 7.83 12.23
C ASN A 35 8.24 6.85 13.26
N ILE A 36 9.04 5.84 13.63
CA ILE A 36 8.74 4.96 14.77
C ILE A 36 8.94 5.78 16.04
N VAL A 37 7.89 5.98 16.82
CA VAL A 37 7.97 6.65 18.13
C VAL A 37 8.31 5.59 19.19
N SER A 38 9.58 5.51 19.59
CA SER A 38 9.99 4.67 20.73
C SER A 38 9.70 5.37 22.05
N SER A 39 8.88 4.75 22.90
CA SER A 39 8.62 5.22 24.27
C SER A 39 9.60 4.58 25.27
N VAL A 40 10.77 5.17 25.48
CA VAL A 40 11.56 4.91 26.70
C VAL A 40 12.34 6.19 27.08
N THR A 41 11.92 6.85 28.15
CA THR A 41 12.76 7.82 28.87
C THR A 41 13.14 7.19 30.21
N PRO A 42 14.43 7.05 30.58
CA PRO A 42 14.79 6.62 31.91
C PRO A 42 14.58 7.77 32.91
N MET A 43 13.95 7.45 34.04
CA MET A 43 13.95 8.30 35.23
C MET A 43 15.38 8.52 35.72
N THR A 44 15.76 9.78 35.94
CA THR A 44 16.89 10.11 36.81
C THR A 44 16.47 11.13 37.86
N SER A 45 16.99 10.90 39.06
CA SER A 45 16.67 11.50 40.34
C SER A 45 17.09 12.97 40.44
N ALA A 46 16.27 13.75 41.15
CA ALA A 46 16.58 15.11 41.56
C ALA A 46 17.67 15.13 42.64
N HIS A 47 18.72 15.93 42.42
CA HIS A 47 19.61 16.41 43.48
C HIS A 47 19.49 17.94 43.60
N PHE A 48 19.09 18.36 44.80
CA PHE A 48 19.11 19.76 45.25
C PHE A 48 20.55 20.26 45.41
N ALA A 49 20.84 21.44 44.86
CA ALA A 49 21.98 22.25 45.29
C ALA A 49 21.51 23.69 45.56
N LYS A 50 21.73 24.14 46.79
CA LYS A 50 21.54 25.52 47.25
C LYS A 50 22.61 26.41 46.65
N THR A 51 22.25 27.60 46.16
CA THR A 51 23.15 28.76 46.16
C THR A 51 22.36 30.06 46.24
N LYS A 52 22.73 30.90 47.21
CA LYS A 52 22.31 32.29 47.36
C LYS A 52 23.23 33.19 46.52
N LYS A 53 22.68 34.21 45.85
CA LYS A 53 23.24 35.57 45.84
C LYS A 53 22.26 36.62 45.30
N LEU A 54 22.51 37.84 45.78
CA LEU A 54 21.68 39.03 45.89
C LEU A 54 21.56 39.90 44.61
N VAL A 55 20.37 40.53 44.48
CA VAL A 55 20.08 41.96 44.19
C VAL A 55 20.48 42.57 42.84
N GLN A 56 19.48 43.02 42.06
CA GLN A 56 19.21 44.45 41.88
C GLN A 56 17.77 44.70 41.39
N LEU A 57 17.04 45.50 42.17
CA LEU A 57 15.72 46.05 41.86
C LEU A 57 15.91 47.27 40.95
N SER A 58 15.25 47.27 39.81
CA SER A 58 14.90 48.50 39.09
C SER A 58 13.42 48.45 38.74
N SER A 59 12.67 49.21 39.51
CA SER A 59 11.23 49.40 39.45
C SER A 59 10.83 50.11 38.17
N ILE A 60 9.98 49.50 37.36
CA ILE A 60 9.02 50.23 36.52
C ILE A 60 7.65 49.59 36.76
N ALA A 61 6.87 50.27 37.59
CA ALA A 61 5.45 49.99 37.76
C ALA A 61 4.71 50.42 36.49
N LEU A 62 4.38 49.44 35.64
CA LEU A 62 3.40 49.59 34.57
C LEU A 62 2.17 48.79 34.97
N LEU A 63 1.17 49.53 35.47
CA LEU A 63 -0.26 49.21 35.51
C LEU A 63 -0.60 47.73 35.35
N SER A 64 -0.74 47.04 36.48
CA SER A 64 -1.43 45.75 36.59
C SER A 64 -2.91 45.96 36.26
N LEU A 65 -3.25 45.94 34.98
CA LEU A 65 -4.56 45.45 34.58
C LEU A 65 -4.51 43.93 34.78
N PRO A 66 -5.49 43.32 35.48
CA PRO A 66 -5.68 41.89 35.32
C PRO A 66 -6.11 41.70 33.88
N ALA A 67 -5.15 41.39 33.00
CA ALA A 67 -5.46 40.59 31.85
C ALA A 67 -5.87 39.23 32.44
N GLU A 68 -7.12 39.13 32.88
CA GLU A 68 -7.93 37.96 32.57
C GLU A 68 -7.82 37.81 31.07
N SER A 69 -6.73 37.16 30.66
CA SER A 69 -6.49 36.78 29.29
C SER A 69 -7.65 35.85 29.03
N LEU A 70 -8.61 36.34 28.24
CA LEU A 70 -9.73 35.56 27.77
C LEU A 70 -9.18 34.17 27.45
N THR A 71 -9.53 33.19 28.28
CA THR A 71 -9.66 31.84 27.80
C THR A 71 -10.75 31.95 26.76
N ILE A 72 -10.34 32.24 25.52
CA ILE A 72 -11.13 31.94 24.35
C ILE A 72 -11.41 30.46 24.56
N MET A 73 -12.60 30.14 25.07
CA MET A 73 -13.24 28.84 24.91
C MET A 73 -13.46 28.70 23.42
N GLY A 74 -12.37 28.58 22.67
CA GLY A 74 -12.39 28.21 21.28
C GLY A 74 -12.89 26.79 21.34
N SER A 75 -14.11 26.58 20.85
CA SER A 75 -14.54 25.23 20.50
C SER A 75 -13.37 24.58 19.76
N PRO A 76 -12.97 23.35 20.14
CA PRO A 76 -11.85 22.68 19.50
C PRO A 76 -12.03 22.80 17.99
N VAL A 77 -11.02 23.33 17.27
CA VAL A 77 -11.07 23.41 15.82
C VAL A 77 -11.33 21.99 15.31
N PRO A 78 -12.38 21.77 14.49
CA PRO A 78 -12.65 20.47 13.92
C PRO A 78 -11.40 19.87 13.27
N ALA A 79 -11.18 18.57 13.45
CA ALA A 79 -10.05 17.86 12.86
C ALA A 79 -10.02 18.02 11.33
N TYR A 80 -11.20 18.04 10.69
CA TYR A 80 -11.34 18.34 9.27
C TYR A 80 -10.62 19.62 8.85
N ASP A 81 -10.84 20.74 9.56
CA ASP A 81 -10.26 22.03 9.19
C ASP A 81 -8.74 21.99 9.29
N ASN A 82 -8.20 21.34 10.32
CA ASN A 82 -6.76 21.13 10.46
C ASN A 82 -6.18 20.31 9.31
N VAL A 83 -6.83 19.20 8.93
CA VAL A 83 -6.42 18.33 7.81
C VAL A 83 -6.39 19.12 6.50
N MET A 84 -7.44 19.91 6.23
CA MET A 84 -7.53 20.71 5.00
C MET A 84 -6.51 21.86 4.98
N LEU A 85 -6.26 22.51 6.13
CA LEU A 85 -5.26 23.58 6.25
C LEU A 85 -3.82 23.06 6.10
N GLN A 86 -3.52 21.90 6.68
CA GLN A 86 -2.19 21.28 6.59
C GLN A 86 -1.99 20.49 5.30
N ASN A 87 -3.07 20.27 4.53
CA ASN A 87 -3.09 19.40 3.36
C ASN A 87 -2.55 17.99 3.67
N THR A 88 -2.76 17.50 4.89
CA THR A 88 -2.23 16.21 5.35
C THR A 88 -3.20 15.58 6.35
N LEU A 89 -3.55 14.32 6.15
CA LEU A 89 -4.27 13.47 7.08
C LEU A 89 -3.28 12.63 7.89
N THR A 90 -3.11 12.95 9.18
CA THR A 90 -2.26 12.19 10.09
C THR A 90 -3.05 11.06 10.74
N ILE A 91 -2.61 9.82 10.53
CA ILE A 91 -3.27 8.64 11.07
C ILE A 91 -2.42 7.95 12.14
N ALA A 92 -3.02 7.63 13.28
CA ALA A 92 -2.43 6.75 14.27
C ALA A 92 -2.81 5.31 13.95
N ALA A 93 -1.83 4.45 13.65
CA ALA A 93 -2.09 3.09 13.20
C ALA A 93 -1.28 2.05 13.98
N VAL A 94 -1.91 0.92 14.27
CA VAL A 94 -1.25 -0.27 14.85
C VAL A 94 -1.03 -1.30 13.74
N PRO A 95 0.20 -1.82 13.54
CA PRO A 95 0.46 -2.84 12.52
C PRO A 95 -0.41 -4.09 12.72
N GLY A 96 -0.79 -4.73 11.63
CA GLY A 96 -1.55 -5.98 11.64
C GLY A 96 -2.21 -6.29 10.31
N ASP A 97 -2.64 -7.55 10.14
CA ASP A 97 -3.11 -8.11 8.87
C ASP A 97 -4.24 -7.33 8.19
N SER A 98 -5.03 -6.57 8.98
CA SER A 98 -6.19 -5.82 8.50
C SER A 98 -6.01 -4.30 8.52
N THR A 99 -5.02 -3.80 9.25
CA THR A 99 -4.72 -2.36 9.35
C THR A 99 -3.66 -2.01 8.32
N TYR A 100 -2.40 -2.32 8.62
CA TYR A 100 -1.28 -2.14 7.71
C TYR A 100 -0.12 -3.07 8.06
N PHE A 101 0.64 -3.40 7.04
CA PHE A 101 1.90 -4.11 7.09
C PHE A 101 3.04 -3.10 6.94
N ALA A 102 4.11 -3.24 7.72
CA ALA A 102 5.32 -2.44 7.60
C ALA A 102 6.51 -3.23 8.13
N THR A 103 7.28 -3.83 7.22
CA THR A 103 8.51 -4.57 7.55
C THR A 103 9.57 -4.21 6.51
N ASP A 104 10.78 -3.86 6.96
CA ASP A 104 11.93 -3.52 6.09
C ASP A 104 11.62 -2.47 5.01
N GLY A 105 10.77 -1.48 5.34
CA GLY A 105 10.36 -0.41 4.42
C GLY A 105 9.30 -0.82 3.39
N PHE A 106 8.86 -2.08 3.39
CA PHE A 106 7.71 -2.56 2.64
C PHE A 106 6.42 -2.27 3.41
N GLN A 107 5.67 -1.26 2.96
CA GLN A 107 4.47 -0.76 3.63
C GLN A 107 3.25 -0.78 2.72
N HIS A 108 2.20 -1.49 3.13
CA HIS A 108 0.89 -1.56 2.46
C HIS A 108 -0.19 -1.97 3.47
N GLY A 109 -1.43 -2.19 3.05
CA GLY A 109 -2.41 -2.89 3.89
C GLY A 109 -3.85 -2.55 3.55
N PHE A 110 -4.76 -3.46 3.89
CA PHE A 110 -6.19 -3.27 3.62
C PHE A 110 -6.73 -1.95 4.19
N GLY A 111 -6.58 -1.74 5.50
CA GLY A 111 -7.02 -0.51 6.15
C GLY A 111 -6.28 0.73 5.66
N PHE A 112 -4.97 0.62 5.42
CA PHE A 112 -4.15 1.73 4.95
C PHE A 112 -4.49 2.17 3.53
N ASP A 113 -4.73 1.24 2.61
CA ASP A 113 -5.12 1.56 1.23
C ASP A 113 -6.51 2.18 1.16
N LEU A 114 -7.43 1.80 2.06
CA LEU A 114 -8.70 2.50 2.20
C LEU A 114 -8.49 3.94 2.67
N VAL A 115 -7.62 4.16 3.67
CA VAL A 115 -7.29 5.52 4.14
C VAL A 115 -6.67 6.34 3.02
N ARG A 116 -5.74 5.77 2.24
CA ARG A 116 -5.14 6.43 1.07
C ARG A 116 -6.19 6.83 0.04
N THR A 117 -7.14 5.93 -0.26
CA THR A 117 -8.22 6.22 -1.20
C THR A 117 -9.15 7.32 -0.67
N TYR A 118 -9.38 7.38 0.63
CA TYR A 118 -10.14 8.46 1.26
C TYR A 118 -9.38 9.80 1.24
N ALA A 119 -8.08 9.79 1.54
CA ALA A 119 -7.24 10.97 1.47
C ALA A 119 -7.14 11.54 0.05
N ASP A 120 -7.06 10.68 -0.97
CA ASP A 120 -7.14 11.06 -2.38
C ASP A 120 -8.47 11.80 -2.68
N GLU A 121 -9.59 11.34 -2.11
CA GLU A 121 -10.91 11.97 -2.28
C GLU A 121 -11.00 13.32 -1.56
N LEU A 122 -10.34 13.46 -0.41
CA LEU A 122 -10.18 14.73 0.28
C LEU A 122 -9.18 15.68 -0.41
N GLY A 123 -8.30 15.15 -1.27
CA GLY A 123 -7.23 15.89 -1.93
C GLY A 123 -6.02 16.18 -1.05
N VAL A 124 -5.80 15.38 0.00
CA VAL A 124 -4.72 15.58 1.00
C VAL A 124 -3.70 14.45 0.98
N ASP A 125 -2.49 14.71 1.48
CA ASP A 125 -1.46 13.68 1.65
C ASP A 125 -1.72 12.84 2.92
N VAL A 126 -1.16 11.63 3.01
CA VAL A 126 -1.28 10.77 4.22
C VAL A 126 0.02 10.73 4.99
N ASN A 127 -0.06 10.93 6.30
CA ASN A 127 1.04 10.74 7.25
C ASN A 127 0.69 9.63 8.25
N LEU A 128 1.23 8.42 8.05
CA LEU A 128 1.03 7.30 8.97
C LEU A 128 2.03 7.35 10.13
N LYS A 129 1.51 7.38 11.35
CA LYS A 129 2.27 7.22 12.60
C LYS A 129 1.98 5.84 13.19
N ALA A 130 3.04 5.03 13.28
CA ALA A 130 2.99 3.70 13.84
C ALA A 130 2.98 3.72 15.37
N TYR A 131 2.07 2.97 15.99
CA TYR A 131 2.01 2.79 17.44
C TYR A 131 2.08 1.31 17.81
N ALA A 132 2.70 1.02 18.95
CA ALA A 132 2.95 -0.34 19.41
C ALA A 132 1.67 -1.11 19.80
N ASN A 133 0.61 -0.40 20.21
CA ASN A 133 -0.65 -0.99 20.64
C ASN A 133 -1.83 -0.02 20.49
N GLU A 134 -3.02 -0.58 20.62
CA GLU A 134 -4.29 0.12 20.41
C GLU A 134 -4.49 1.27 21.39
N GLU A 135 -4.10 1.10 22.66
CA GLU A 135 -4.26 2.16 23.66
C GLU A 135 -3.38 3.38 23.35
N ALA A 136 -2.14 3.15 22.92
CA ALA A 136 -1.22 4.22 22.52
C ALA A 136 -1.73 4.99 21.28
N ALA A 137 -2.25 4.28 20.27
CA ALA A 137 -2.83 4.90 19.08
C ALA A 137 -4.06 5.77 19.42
N LEU A 138 -4.94 5.27 20.29
CA LEU A 138 -6.14 6.00 20.72
C LEU A 138 -5.80 7.20 21.62
N LYS A 139 -4.77 7.11 22.46
CA LYS A 139 -4.24 8.26 23.23
C LYS A 139 -3.72 9.36 22.32
N ALA A 140 -2.97 9.01 21.28
CA ALA A 140 -2.44 9.97 20.31
C ALA A 140 -3.55 10.68 19.52
N LEU A 141 -4.60 9.95 19.13
CA LEU A 141 -5.80 10.57 18.57
C LEU A 141 -6.44 11.54 19.56
N ARG A 142 -6.59 11.13 20.82
CA ARG A 142 -7.25 11.94 21.85
C ARG A 142 -6.46 13.19 22.23
N SER A 143 -5.13 13.15 22.18
CA SER A 143 -4.25 14.30 22.42
C SER A 143 -4.15 15.26 21.23
N GLY A 144 -4.69 14.90 20.06
CA GLY A 144 -4.57 15.69 18.83
C GLY A 144 -3.25 15.47 18.09
N GLU A 145 -2.47 14.45 18.45
CA GLU A 145 -1.25 14.06 17.71
C GLU A 145 -1.56 13.36 16.38
N ALA A 146 -2.79 12.87 16.21
CA ALA A 146 -3.33 12.32 14.98
C ALA A 146 -4.79 12.75 14.79
N ASP A 147 -5.21 12.86 13.53
CA ASP A 147 -6.56 13.30 13.13
C ASP A 147 -7.58 12.15 13.18
N MET A 148 -7.09 10.93 12.98
CA MET A 148 -7.86 9.69 13.09
C MET A 148 -6.96 8.53 13.53
N ALA A 149 -7.57 7.41 13.92
CA ALA A 149 -6.86 6.17 14.19
C ALA A 149 -7.37 5.01 13.34
N LEU A 150 -6.45 4.20 12.81
CA LEU A 150 -6.72 2.94 12.10
C LEU A 150 -6.33 1.77 13.00
N THR A 151 -7.33 1.11 13.59
CA THR A 151 -7.14 0.14 14.68
C THR A 151 -8.10 -1.03 14.59
N THR A 152 -7.80 -2.10 15.35
CA THR A 152 -8.74 -3.20 15.65
C THR A 152 -9.26 -3.15 17.08
N ALA A 153 -9.05 -2.01 17.75
CA ALA A 153 -9.40 -1.76 19.14
C ALA A 153 -10.84 -2.20 19.48
N SER A 154 -11.00 -2.79 20.67
CA SER A 154 -12.33 -3.20 21.14
C SER A 154 -13.24 -1.98 21.36
N THR A 155 -14.56 -2.17 21.22
CA THR A 155 -15.55 -1.13 21.53
C THR A 155 -15.38 -0.60 22.96
N LYS A 156 -15.12 -1.48 23.93
CA LYS A 156 -14.87 -1.10 25.34
C LYS A 156 -13.70 -0.12 25.47
N LEU A 157 -12.59 -0.39 24.78
CA LEU A 157 -11.42 0.49 24.82
C LEU A 157 -11.73 1.83 24.15
N LYS A 158 -12.39 1.84 22.99
CA LYS A 158 -12.77 3.10 22.32
C LYS A 158 -13.73 3.95 23.18
N SER A 159 -14.68 3.31 23.85
CA SER A 159 -15.61 3.98 24.76
C SER A 159 -14.93 4.57 26.00
N SER A 160 -13.86 3.96 26.54
CA SER A 160 -13.13 4.53 27.69
C SER A 160 -12.41 5.84 27.35
N PHE A 161 -12.17 6.11 26.06
CA PHE A 161 -11.63 7.39 25.57
C PHE A 161 -12.73 8.35 25.07
N ASN A 162 -14.00 7.96 25.13
CA ASN A 162 -15.13 8.70 24.54
C ASN A 162 -14.92 9.04 23.05
N LEU A 163 -14.46 8.04 22.28
CA LEU A 163 -14.19 8.18 20.84
C LEU A 163 -15.32 7.57 20.01
N SER A 164 -15.53 8.15 18.82
CA SER A 164 -16.43 7.61 17.80
C SER A 164 -15.67 6.72 16.82
N SER A 165 -16.30 5.66 16.29
CA SER A 165 -15.65 4.81 15.29
C SER A 165 -16.62 4.29 14.25
N ILE A 166 -16.11 4.13 13.03
CA ILE A 166 -16.80 3.56 11.88
C ILE A 166 -16.06 2.29 11.48
N ASN A 167 -16.75 1.15 11.43
CA ASN A 167 -16.15 -0.09 10.92
C ASN A 167 -15.95 0.07 9.41
N VAL A 168 -14.78 -0.34 8.90
CA VAL A 168 -14.48 -0.17 7.46
C VAL A 168 -15.37 -1.05 6.57
N SER A 169 -16.00 -2.09 7.14
CA SER A 169 -16.97 -2.96 6.48
C SER A 169 -18.35 -2.31 6.33
N CYS A 170 -18.63 -1.19 7.01
CA CYS A 170 -19.97 -0.63 7.18
C CYS A 170 -21.04 -1.69 7.57
N GLY A 171 -20.66 -2.65 8.43
CA GLY A 171 -21.55 -3.73 8.90
C GLY A 171 -21.56 -4.99 8.03
N TYR A 172 -20.83 -5.03 6.91
CA TYR A 172 -20.71 -6.20 6.04
C TYR A 172 -19.51 -7.08 6.41
N ASP A 173 -19.40 -7.44 7.69
CA ASP A 173 -18.22 -8.10 8.28
C ASP A 173 -17.86 -9.43 7.61
N ALA A 174 -18.86 -10.17 7.11
CA ALA A 174 -18.66 -11.41 6.36
C ALA A 174 -17.74 -11.24 5.14
N SER A 175 -17.71 -10.03 4.55
CA SER A 175 -16.83 -9.72 3.42
C SER A 175 -15.36 -9.62 3.81
N LEU A 176 -15.06 -9.32 5.07
CA LEU A 176 -13.71 -9.26 5.61
C LEU A 176 -13.29 -10.63 6.15
N THR A 177 -14.14 -11.26 6.96
CA THR A 177 -13.81 -12.54 7.62
C THR A 177 -13.58 -13.67 6.61
N LYS A 178 -14.32 -13.70 5.49
CA LYS A 178 -14.08 -14.66 4.41
C LYS A 178 -12.68 -14.57 3.80
N ASN A 179 -12.03 -13.41 3.94
CA ASN A 179 -10.67 -13.15 3.48
C ASN A 179 -9.64 -13.24 4.62
N GLY A 180 -10.05 -13.68 5.81
CA GLY A 180 -9.17 -13.78 6.97
C GLY A 180 -8.85 -12.43 7.63
N LEU A 181 -9.57 -11.36 7.28
CA LEU A 181 -9.39 -10.03 7.86
C LEU A 181 -10.25 -9.86 9.12
N HIS A 182 -9.78 -9.03 10.03
CA HIS A 182 -10.40 -8.75 11.32
C HIS A 182 -11.68 -7.90 11.13
N PRO A 183 -12.86 -8.37 11.54
CA PRO A 183 -14.12 -7.68 11.26
C PRO A 183 -14.26 -6.32 11.97
N LYS A 184 -13.49 -6.10 13.04
CA LYS A 184 -13.52 -4.84 13.81
C LYS A 184 -12.46 -3.83 13.40
N VAL A 185 -11.78 -4.03 12.27
CA VAL A 185 -10.93 -2.96 11.74
C VAL A 185 -11.80 -1.71 11.49
N SER A 186 -11.39 -0.60 12.09
CA SER A 186 -12.22 0.60 12.16
C SER A 186 -11.40 1.87 12.06
N TRP A 187 -12.04 2.90 11.53
CA TRP A 187 -11.56 4.28 11.59
C TRP A 187 -12.17 4.95 12.82
N THR A 188 -11.32 5.48 13.67
CA THR A 188 -11.73 6.10 14.94
C THR A 188 -11.40 7.59 14.92
N PHE A 189 -12.33 8.39 15.44
CA PHE A 189 -12.29 9.86 15.44
C PHE A 189 -12.66 10.39 16.83
N ASN A 190 -12.20 11.60 17.14
CA ASN A 190 -12.51 12.28 18.40
C ASN A 190 -14.02 12.53 18.62
N SER A 191 -14.78 12.73 17.55
CA SER A 191 -16.22 13.00 17.60
C SER A 191 -16.90 12.51 16.33
N SER A 192 -18.14 12.00 16.46
CA SER A 192 -18.98 11.64 15.32
C SER A 192 -19.51 12.85 14.55
N ASN A 193 -19.49 14.03 15.19
CA ASN A 193 -20.00 15.28 14.63
C ASN A 193 -18.89 16.11 13.96
N ASP A 194 -17.66 15.57 13.90
CA ASP A 194 -16.59 16.19 13.14
C ASP A 194 -16.83 15.93 11.64
N PRO A 195 -16.76 16.95 10.77
CA PRO A 195 -16.94 16.76 9.33
C PRO A 195 -16.01 15.69 8.73
N LEU A 196 -14.83 15.47 9.32
CA LEU A 196 -13.89 14.42 8.90
C LEU A 196 -14.49 13.02 9.12
N SER A 197 -15.18 12.82 10.24
CA SER A 197 -15.84 11.56 10.60
C SER A 197 -17.11 11.33 9.76
N GLU A 198 -17.91 12.39 9.54
CA GLU A 198 -19.10 12.32 8.71
C GLU A 198 -18.75 11.95 7.26
N LYS A 199 -17.77 12.63 6.66
CA LYS A 199 -17.29 12.33 5.30
C LYS A 199 -16.71 10.93 5.20
N ALA A 200 -15.95 10.48 6.21
CA ALA A 200 -15.45 9.12 6.29
C ALA A 200 -16.60 8.08 6.32
N SER A 201 -17.67 8.36 7.06
CA SER A 201 -18.85 7.51 7.11
C SER A 201 -19.50 7.38 5.73
N TYR A 202 -19.74 8.51 5.06
CA TYR A 202 -20.27 8.50 3.69
C TYR A 202 -19.37 7.76 2.71
N PHE A 203 -18.05 7.97 2.79
CA PHE A 203 -17.08 7.28 1.95
C PHE A 203 -17.14 5.76 2.15
N LEU A 204 -17.09 5.28 3.40
CA LEU A 204 -17.06 3.85 3.70
C LEU A 204 -18.39 3.14 3.42
N CYS A 205 -19.50 3.85 3.60
CA CYS A 205 -20.85 3.29 3.54
C CYS A 205 -21.58 3.56 2.21
N ASP A 206 -21.02 4.35 1.30
CA ASP A 206 -21.55 4.47 -0.06
C ASP A 206 -21.55 3.09 -0.75
N SER A 207 -22.62 2.79 -1.49
CA SER A 207 -22.83 1.47 -2.09
C SER A 207 -21.74 1.05 -3.09
N ILE A 208 -21.20 1.99 -3.87
CA ILE A 208 -20.15 1.74 -4.85
C ILE A 208 -18.81 1.57 -4.12
N LYS A 209 -18.53 2.47 -3.18
CA LYS A 209 -17.29 2.42 -2.38
C LYS A 209 -17.22 1.15 -1.55
N LEU A 210 -18.32 0.74 -0.93
CA LEU A 210 -18.43 -0.50 -0.18
C LEU A 210 -18.14 -1.72 -1.07
N GLN A 211 -18.65 -1.77 -2.30
CA GLN A 211 -18.31 -2.85 -3.24
C GLN A 211 -16.80 -2.87 -3.56
N ASN A 212 -16.19 -1.70 -3.74
CA ASN A 212 -14.74 -1.60 -3.95
C ASN A 212 -13.95 -2.02 -2.71
N THR A 213 -14.41 -1.68 -1.50
CA THR A 213 -13.85 -2.16 -0.23
C THR A 213 -13.87 -3.69 -0.17
N GLN A 214 -14.97 -4.33 -0.57
CA GLN A 214 -15.06 -5.79 -0.61
C GLN A 214 -14.11 -6.43 -1.63
N LYS A 215 -13.90 -5.77 -2.78
CA LYS A 215 -12.92 -6.19 -3.79
C LYS A 215 -11.50 -6.04 -3.24
N LEU A 216 -11.18 -4.92 -2.59
CA LEU A 216 -9.88 -4.70 -1.97
C LEU A 216 -9.60 -5.69 -0.83
N ALA A 217 -10.62 -6.06 -0.04
CA ALA A 217 -10.49 -7.11 0.96
C ALA A 217 -10.07 -8.46 0.35
N ALA A 218 -10.48 -8.74 -0.90
CA ALA A 218 -10.04 -9.94 -1.62
C ALA A 218 -8.59 -9.84 -2.14
N PHE A 219 -8.07 -8.65 -2.42
CA PHE A 219 -6.64 -8.45 -2.69
C PHE A 219 -5.81 -8.78 -1.45
N TYR A 220 -6.30 -8.35 -0.27
CA TYR A 220 -5.69 -8.60 1.03
C TYR A 220 -6.08 -9.94 1.67
N ASN A 221 -6.41 -10.96 0.88
CA ASN A 221 -6.77 -12.27 1.41
C ASN A 221 -5.61 -12.90 2.20
N GLN A 222 -5.89 -13.33 3.42
CA GLN A 222 -4.94 -13.91 4.38
C GLN A 222 -5.06 -15.44 4.50
N ASN A 223 -5.77 -16.09 3.58
CA ASN A 223 -6.06 -17.53 3.65
C ASN A 223 -5.19 -18.39 2.74
N LEU A 224 -4.36 -17.78 1.86
CA LEU A 224 -3.59 -18.49 0.84
C LEU A 224 -2.72 -19.63 1.40
N LEU A 225 -2.12 -19.42 2.57
CA LEU A 225 -1.22 -20.37 3.24
C LEU A 225 -1.79 -20.89 4.57
N LYS A 226 -3.11 -20.82 4.77
CA LYS A 226 -3.74 -21.29 6.03
C LYS A 226 -4.00 -22.79 6.06
N ASP A 227 -4.13 -23.44 4.92
CA ASP A 227 -4.24 -24.89 4.89
C ASP A 227 -2.86 -25.55 5.02
N ALA A 228 -2.82 -26.69 5.69
CA ALA A 228 -1.57 -27.37 6.04
C ALA A 228 -0.76 -27.79 4.81
N TYR A 229 -1.43 -28.13 3.69
CA TYR A 229 -0.74 -28.56 2.48
C TYR A 229 -0.01 -27.40 1.82
N SER A 230 -0.69 -26.26 1.59
CA SER A 230 -0.08 -25.07 1.00
C SER A 230 1.04 -24.52 1.89
N GLN A 231 0.84 -24.52 3.21
CA GLN A 231 1.86 -24.08 4.16
C GLN A 231 3.09 -25.00 4.12
N ASP A 232 2.91 -26.32 4.23
CA ASP A 232 4.00 -27.30 4.20
C ASP A 232 4.76 -27.22 2.88
N HIS A 233 4.05 -27.16 1.74
CA HIS A 233 4.68 -27.04 0.43
C HIS A 233 5.52 -25.77 0.29
N PHE A 234 5.00 -24.62 0.76
CA PHE A 234 5.72 -23.35 0.76
C PHE A 234 6.99 -23.43 1.63
N GLN A 235 6.85 -23.86 2.89
CA GLN A 235 7.98 -23.96 3.82
C GLN A 235 9.03 -24.94 3.35
N LYS A 236 8.60 -26.12 2.88
CA LYS A 236 9.49 -27.13 2.31
C LYS A 236 10.26 -26.59 1.11
N THR A 237 9.60 -25.88 0.21
CA THR A 237 10.26 -25.28 -0.96
C THR A 237 11.31 -24.25 -0.54
N LEU A 238 10.99 -23.38 0.42
CA LEU A 238 11.95 -22.41 0.94
C LEU A 238 13.12 -23.10 1.67
N THR A 239 12.86 -24.16 2.43
CA THR A 239 13.91 -24.88 3.17
C THR A 239 14.83 -25.67 2.25
N GLU A 240 14.26 -26.35 1.24
CA GLU A 240 14.99 -27.31 0.42
C GLU A 240 15.59 -26.69 -0.85
N LYS A 241 14.95 -25.67 -1.44
CA LYS A 241 15.38 -25.10 -2.73
C LYS A 241 15.94 -23.69 -2.66
N LEU A 242 15.45 -22.83 -1.77
CA LEU A 242 15.94 -21.45 -1.71
C LEU A 242 17.46 -21.36 -1.45
N PRO A 243 18.08 -22.18 -0.58
CA PRO A 243 19.52 -22.08 -0.32
C PRO A 243 20.40 -22.19 -1.57
N ASP A 244 19.97 -22.98 -2.58
CA ASP A 244 20.70 -23.15 -3.85
C ASP A 244 20.71 -21.86 -4.69
N TYR A 245 19.72 -20.98 -4.51
CA TYR A 245 19.50 -19.79 -5.34
C TYR A 245 19.60 -18.47 -4.57
N GLN A 246 19.69 -18.51 -3.24
CA GLN A 246 19.63 -17.32 -2.38
C GLN A 246 20.67 -16.27 -2.76
N SER A 247 21.92 -16.67 -2.95
CA SER A 247 23.01 -15.76 -3.34
C SER A 247 22.71 -15.05 -4.66
N SER A 248 22.14 -15.76 -5.63
CA SER A 248 21.71 -15.20 -6.91
C SER A 248 20.56 -14.21 -6.73
N PHE A 249 19.53 -14.55 -5.94
CA PHE A 249 18.43 -13.63 -5.64
C PHE A 249 18.93 -12.33 -4.99
N GLU A 250 19.77 -12.44 -3.97
CA GLU A 250 20.34 -11.29 -3.29
C GLU A 250 21.21 -10.43 -4.23
N GLU A 251 22.06 -11.06 -5.04
CA GLU A 251 22.92 -10.36 -5.98
C GLU A 251 22.11 -9.63 -7.06
N GLN A 252 21.16 -10.31 -7.69
CA GLN A 252 20.33 -9.73 -8.74
C GLN A 252 19.40 -8.64 -8.18
N ALA A 253 18.88 -8.83 -6.97
CA ALA A 253 18.13 -7.79 -6.26
C ALA A 253 18.97 -6.53 -6.05
N ARG A 254 20.22 -6.66 -5.59
CA ARG A 254 21.16 -5.54 -5.47
C ARG A 254 21.45 -4.87 -6.81
N ASN A 255 21.68 -5.65 -7.87
CA ASN A 255 22.00 -5.14 -9.20
C ASN A 255 20.87 -4.31 -9.83
N TYR A 256 19.62 -4.65 -9.53
CA TYR A 256 18.43 -4.02 -10.11
C TYR A 256 17.57 -3.25 -9.10
N ASN A 257 18.10 -2.96 -7.90
CA ASN A 257 17.42 -2.18 -6.85
C ASN A 257 16.02 -2.73 -6.49
N HIS A 258 16.00 -4.03 -6.22
CA HIS A 258 14.84 -4.74 -5.69
C HIS A 258 15.11 -5.25 -4.28
N ASP A 259 14.00 -5.54 -3.61
CA ASP A 259 13.95 -6.40 -2.44
C ASP A 259 14.17 -7.86 -2.91
N TRP A 260 15.06 -8.60 -2.27
CA TRP A 260 15.40 -9.96 -2.73
C TRP A 260 14.32 -10.97 -2.34
N GLU A 261 13.66 -10.77 -1.19
CA GLU A 261 12.51 -11.57 -0.77
C GLU A 261 11.34 -11.42 -1.75
N LEU A 262 11.17 -10.25 -2.35
CA LEU A 262 10.20 -10.04 -3.43
C LEU A 262 10.52 -10.90 -4.67
N LEU A 263 11.79 -10.98 -5.06
CA LEU A 263 12.18 -11.84 -6.19
C LEU A 263 11.97 -13.32 -5.86
N VAL A 264 12.22 -13.74 -4.61
CA VAL A 264 11.90 -15.09 -4.14
C VAL A 264 10.40 -15.37 -4.21
N ALA A 265 9.57 -14.44 -3.72
CA ALA A 265 8.10 -14.56 -3.77
C ALA A 265 7.59 -14.69 -5.21
N MET A 266 8.19 -13.95 -6.16
CA MET A 266 7.93 -14.09 -7.58
C MET A 266 8.37 -15.47 -8.10
N GLY A 267 9.61 -15.89 -7.85
CA GLY A 267 10.10 -17.20 -8.29
C GLY A 267 9.28 -18.38 -7.74
N TYR A 268 8.78 -18.26 -6.51
CA TYR A 268 7.85 -19.24 -5.95
C TYR A 268 6.52 -19.25 -6.72
N GLN A 269 5.92 -18.08 -6.97
CA GLN A 269 4.68 -17.98 -7.75
C GLN A 269 4.85 -18.51 -9.19
N GLU A 270 6.02 -18.31 -9.80
CA GLU A 270 6.28 -18.69 -11.18
C GLU A 270 6.55 -20.19 -11.33
N SER A 271 7.42 -20.77 -10.49
CA SER A 271 7.85 -22.15 -10.66
C SER A 271 8.02 -22.97 -9.37
N HIS A 272 7.64 -22.43 -8.21
CA HIS A 272 7.97 -23.04 -6.91
C HIS A 272 9.49 -23.27 -6.78
N LEU A 273 10.27 -22.26 -7.21
CA LEU A 273 11.74 -22.27 -7.25
C LEU A 273 12.31 -23.48 -8.02
N ASP A 274 11.62 -23.93 -9.05
CA ASP A 274 12.10 -24.96 -9.98
C ASP A 274 12.76 -24.32 -11.21
N ALA A 275 14.06 -24.55 -11.38
CA ALA A 275 14.84 -24.02 -12.49
C ALA A 275 14.57 -24.74 -13.81
N ASP A 276 14.14 -26.00 -13.76
CA ASP A 276 13.86 -26.83 -14.93
C ASP A 276 12.40 -26.72 -15.38
N ALA A 277 11.61 -25.87 -14.73
CA ALA A 277 10.19 -25.74 -15.00
C ALA A 277 9.90 -25.34 -16.46
N VAL A 278 8.96 -26.03 -17.08
CA VAL A 278 8.49 -25.76 -18.45
C VAL A 278 6.97 -25.76 -18.48
N SER A 279 6.38 -24.64 -18.91
CA SER A 279 4.94 -24.53 -19.10
C SER A 279 4.49 -25.08 -20.48
N PRO A 280 3.20 -25.44 -20.63
CA PRO A 280 2.62 -25.80 -21.93
C PRO A 280 2.71 -24.69 -22.99
N THR A 281 2.84 -23.43 -22.56
CA THR A 281 2.94 -22.25 -23.44
C THR A 281 4.39 -21.90 -23.80
N GLY A 282 5.36 -22.71 -23.37
CA GLY A 282 6.78 -22.57 -23.73
C GLY A 282 7.57 -21.56 -22.90
N VAL A 283 6.96 -21.01 -21.84
CA VAL A 283 7.62 -20.26 -20.77
C VAL A 283 8.43 -21.23 -19.91
N ARG A 284 9.65 -20.84 -19.49
CA ARG A 284 10.62 -21.72 -18.83
C ARG A 284 11.41 -21.02 -17.73
N GLY A 285 11.95 -21.81 -16.82
CA GLY A 285 12.90 -21.36 -15.82
C GLY A 285 12.27 -20.90 -14.52
N LEU A 286 13.15 -20.55 -13.59
CA LEU A 286 12.79 -20.13 -12.24
C LEU A 286 11.84 -18.91 -12.22
N MET A 287 12.08 -17.95 -13.12
CA MET A 287 11.28 -16.72 -13.22
C MET A 287 10.29 -16.76 -14.39
N MET A 288 10.09 -17.95 -14.98
CA MET A 288 9.16 -18.19 -16.08
C MET A 288 9.24 -17.12 -17.18
N LEU A 289 10.39 -17.05 -17.85
CA LEU A 289 10.60 -16.09 -18.93
C LEU A 289 10.10 -16.64 -20.28
N THR A 290 9.35 -15.81 -21.00
CA THR A 290 9.07 -16.08 -22.42
C THR A 290 10.37 -16.00 -23.23
N ASN A 291 10.42 -16.62 -24.41
CA ASN A 291 11.62 -16.52 -25.25
C ASN A 291 11.92 -15.06 -25.67
N ASN A 292 10.88 -14.27 -25.93
CA ASN A 292 11.04 -12.86 -26.31
C ASN A 292 11.56 -12.03 -25.14
N THR A 293 11.03 -12.25 -23.94
CA THR A 293 11.48 -11.57 -22.72
C THR A 293 12.93 -11.95 -22.42
N ALA A 294 13.28 -13.23 -22.47
CA ALA A 294 14.65 -13.69 -22.26
C ALA A 294 15.63 -13.00 -23.22
N LYS A 295 15.32 -12.99 -24.52
CA LYS A 295 16.15 -12.29 -25.51
C LYS A 295 16.27 -10.79 -25.23
N ALA A 296 15.17 -10.14 -24.87
CA ALA A 296 15.18 -8.71 -24.54
C ALA A 296 16.02 -8.40 -23.29
N MET A 297 16.01 -9.31 -22.31
CA MET A 297 16.72 -9.14 -21.04
C MET A 297 18.18 -9.64 -21.08
N GLY A 298 18.62 -10.23 -22.20
CA GLY A 298 19.98 -10.76 -22.36
C GLY A 298 20.19 -12.14 -21.76
N VAL A 299 19.11 -12.91 -21.56
CA VAL A 299 19.13 -14.30 -21.08
C VAL A 299 19.36 -15.23 -22.26
N SER A 300 20.49 -15.95 -22.24
CA SER A 300 20.86 -16.92 -23.25
C SER A 300 20.35 -18.33 -22.94
N ASP A 301 20.29 -18.68 -21.65
CA ASP A 301 19.68 -19.91 -21.16
C ASP A 301 18.62 -19.57 -20.10
N ARG A 302 17.38 -20.01 -20.33
CA ARG A 302 16.25 -19.75 -19.43
C ARG A 302 16.17 -20.72 -18.26
N VAL A 303 16.81 -21.90 -18.34
CA VAL A 303 16.82 -22.86 -17.23
C VAL A 303 18.05 -22.72 -16.34
N ASP A 304 19.05 -21.93 -16.77
CA ASP A 304 20.12 -21.48 -15.88
C ASP A 304 19.53 -20.56 -14.78
N PRO A 305 19.62 -20.93 -13.48
CA PRO A 305 18.97 -20.18 -12.41
C PRO A 305 19.49 -18.74 -12.30
N TYR A 306 20.79 -18.53 -12.46
CA TYR A 306 21.40 -17.20 -12.36
C TYR A 306 20.88 -16.26 -13.45
N GLN A 307 20.88 -16.71 -14.71
CA GLN A 307 20.34 -15.94 -15.82
C GLN A 307 18.82 -15.77 -15.73
N SER A 308 18.07 -16.80 -15.32
CA SER A 308 16.62 -16.70 -15.15
C SER A 308 16.26 -15.65 -14.10
N ILE A 309 16.90 -15.68 -12.92
CA ILE A 309 16.68 -14.70 -11.84
C ILE A 309 17.07 -13.29 -12.31
N GLY A 310 18.25 -13.12 -12.90
CA GLY A 310 18.71 -11.82 -13.39
C GLY A 310 17.81 -11.25 -14.48
N GLY A 311 17.34 -12.08 -15.40
CA GLY A 311 16.39 -11.68 -16.44
C GLY A 311 15.03 -11.28 -15.90
N GLY A 312 14.50 -12.04 -14.92
CA GLY A 312 13.25 -11.70 -14.22
C GLY A 312 13.36 -10.39 -13.45
N ALA A 313 14.44 -10.19 -12.70
CA ALA A 313 14.72 -8.95 -11.98
C ALA A 313 14.80 -7.75 -12.93
N ARG A 314 15.59 -7.85 -14.01
CA ARG A 314 15.68 -6.80 -15.01
C ARG A 314 14.34 -6.48 -15.67
N TYR A 315 13.52 -7.50 -15.95
CA TYR A 315 12.20 -7.28 -16.53
C TYR A 315 11.24 -6.62 -15.54
N LEU A 316 11.30 -6.97 -14.25
CA LEU A 316 10.55 -6.28 -13.20
C LEU A 316 10.94 -4.79 -13.09
N GLU A 317 12.23 -4.47 -13.18
CA GLU A 317 12.66 -3.07 -13.18
C GLU A 317 12.13 -2.31 -14.39
N GLN A 318 12.15 -2.92 -15.58
CA GLN A 318 11.51 -2.34 -16.76
C GLN A 318 10.01 -2.08 -16.52
N MET A 319 9.30 -2.98 -15.84
CA MET A 319 7.89 -2.76 -15.48
C MET A 319 7.73 -1.61 -14.49
N LYS A 320 8.60 -1.48 -13.48
CA LYS A 320 8.57 -0.33 -12.55
C LYS A 320 8.81 0.99 -13.29
N ASP A 321 9.70 1.01 -14.28
CA ASP A 321 9.94 2.19 -15.13
C ASP A 321 8.73 2.52 -16.00
N ASP A 322 8.07 1.52 -16.57
CA ASP A 322 6.86 1.68 -17.36
C ASP A 322 5.69 2.32 -16.58
N PHE A 323 5.72 2.21 -15.25
CA PHE A 323 4.76 2.79 -14.30
C PHE A 323 5.43 3.79 -13.33
N ALA A 324 6.50 4.48 -13.76
CA ALA A 324 7.21 5.43 -12.91
C ALA A 324 6.34 6.61 -12.42
N ASP A 325 5.23 6.88 -13.10
CA ASP A 325 4.27 7.92 -12.75
C ASP A 325 3.23 7.48 -11.70
N VAL A 326 3.19 6.18 -11.35
CA VAL A 326 2.40 5.61 -10.25
C VAL A 326 3.14 5.87 -8.92
N PRO A 327 2.42 6.26 -7.85
CA PRO A 327 2.99 6.43 -6.51
C PRO A 327 3.79 5.20 -6.05
N LYS A 328 4.89 5.42 -5.32
CA LYS A 328 5.79 4.34 -4.88
C LYS A 328 5.07 3.23 -4.10
N SER A 329 4.05 3.59 -3.32
CA SER A 329 3.18 2.68 -2.56
C SER A 329 2.43 1.66 -3.41
N ASP A 330 2.11 1.99 -4.66
CA ASP A 330 1.29 1.17 -5.54
C ASP A 330 2.09 0.60 -6.72
N ARG A 331 3.20 1.27 -7.07
CA ARG A 331 3.99 0.99 -8.27
C ARG A 331 4.38 -0.48 -8.40
N ILE A 332 4.67 -1.15 -7.28
CA ILE A 332 5.06 -2.55 -7.34
C ILE A 332 3.91 -3.46 -7.80
N TRP A 333 2.67 -3.16 -7.41
CA TRP A 333 1.49 -3.92 -7.85
C TRP A 333 1.21 -3.75 -9.34
N PHE A 334 1.40 -2.54 -9.85
CA PHE A 334 1.33 -2.25 -11.28
C PHE A 334 2.43 -2.98 -12.04
N ALA A 335 3.66 -2.99 -11.50
CA ALA A 335 4.78 -3.68 -12.13
C ALA A 335 4.55 -5.19 -12.19
N LEU A 336 4.06 -5.82 -11.11
CA LEU A 336 3.71 -7.24 -11.08
C LEU A 336 2.56 -7.58 -12.03
N ALA A 337 1.52 -6.72 -12.10
CA ALA A 337 0.46 -6.88 -13.09
C ALA A 337 0.99 -6.76 -14.52
N GLY A 338 1.89 -5.81 -14.77
CA GLY A 338 2.58 -5.62 -16.05
C GLY A 338 3.48 -6.80 -16.41
N TYR A 339 4.15 -7.41 -15.44
CA TYR A 339 4.95 -8.62 -15.62
C TYR A 339 4.07 -9.77 -16.12
N ASN A 340 2.91 -9.98 -15.47
CA ASN A 340 1.99 -11.07 -15.78
C ASN A 340 1.20 -10.87 -17.09
N MET A 341 0.60 -9.70 -17.30
CA MET A 341 -0.31 -9.46 -18.44
C MET A 341 0.19 -8.43 -19.47
N GLY A 342 1.42 -7.95 -19.31
CA GLY A 342 2.03 -6.96 -20.18
C GLY A 342 1.61 -5.52 -19.83
N PRO A 343 2.53 -4.54 -19.93
CA PRO A 343 2.30 -3.17 -19.46
C PRO A 343 1.21 -2.45 -20.27
N ASN A 344 1.06 -2.75 -21.56
CA ASN A 344 0.03 -2.15 -22.40
C ASN A 344 -1.39 -2.52 -21.98
N ALA A 345 -1.60 -3.71 -21.40
CA ALA A 345 -2.90 -4.11 -20.87
C ALA A 345 -3.25 -3.26 -19.64
N VAL A 346 -2.30 -3.10 -18.71
CA VAL A 346 -2.47 -2.25 -17.52
C VAL A 346 -2.70 -0.79 -17.94
N LYS A 347 -1.87 -0.23 -18.83
CA LYS A 347 -2.02 1.14 -19.36
C LYS A 347 -3.38 1.36 -20.05
N SER A 348 -3.95 0.33 -20.66
CA SER A 348 -5.31 0.41 -21.21
C SER A 348 -6.38 0.53 -20.14
N ILE A 349 -6.23 -0.16 -19.01
CA ILE A 349 -7.12 -0.01 -17.85
C ILE A 349 -6.98 1.39 -17.28
N GLN A 350 -5.75 1.89 -17.15
CA GLN A 350 -5.50 3.24 -16.65
C GLN A 350 -6.21 4.31 -17.48
N ARG A 351 -6.11 4.23 -18.82
CA ARG A 351 -6.85 5.13 -19.72
C ARG A 351 -8.37 5.06 -19.54
N THR A 352 -8.91 3.87 -19.32
CA THR A 352 -10.36 3.69 -19.05
C THR A 352 -10.76 4.36 -17.74
N LEU A 353 -10.01 4.13 -16.66
CA LEU A 353 -10.29 4.74 -15.36
C LEU A 353 -10.15 6.27 -15.40
N GLN A 354 -9.11 6.77 -16.06
CA GLN A 354 -8.90 8.20 -16.26
C GLN A 354 -10.08 8.84 -17.02
N ALA A 355 -10.59 8.20 -18.07
CA ALA A 355 -11.76 8.67 -18.80
C ALA A 355 -13.05 8.69 -17.96
N GLN A 356 -13.11 7.88 -16.90
CA GLN A 356 -14.20 7.85 -15.92
C GLN A 356 -14.00 8.83 -14.76
N GLY A 357 -12.89 9.58 -14.72
CA GLY A 357 -12.55 10.45 -13.60
C GLY A 357 -12.14 9.69 -12.33
N VAL A 358 -11.80 8.40 -12.46
CA VAL A 358 -11.30 7.57 -11.36
C VAL A 358 -9.77 7.64 -11.34
N ASN A 359 -9.17 7.74 -10.15
CA ASN A 359 -7.72 7.74 -10.00
C ASN A 359 -7.13 6.42 -10.57
N ASP A 360 -6.51 6.52 -11.74
CA ASP A 360 -5.93 5.43 -12.53
C ASP A 360 -4.57 4.95 -12.00
N LYS A 361 -4.05 5.62 -10.97
CA LYS A 361 -2.77 5.33 -10.31
C LYS A 361 -2.94 4.68 -8.94
N SER A 362 -4.18 4.48 -8.50
CA SER A 362 -4.50 3.71 -7.30
C SER A 362 -4.64 2.23 -7.67
N TRP A 363 -3.87 1.36 -7.02
CA TRP A 363 -3.97 -0.08 -7.22
C TRP A 363 -5.35 -0.60 -6.82
N ALA A 364 -5.96 -0.05 -5.76
CA ALA A 364 -7.30 -0.43 -5.33
C ALA A 364 -8.33 -0.21 -6.45
N ASN A 365 -8.23 0.89 -7.20
CA ASN A 365 -9.12 1.17 -8.32
C ASN A 365 -8.85 0.24 -9.52
N VAL A 366 -7.59 -0.02 -9.85
CA VAL A 366 -7.21 -0.96 -10.92
C VAL A 366 -7.66 -2.39 -10.57
N TYR A 367 -7.45 -2.82 -9.33
CA TYR A 367 -7.88 -4.13 -8.85
C TYR A 367 -9.41 -4.27 -8.89
N ALA A 368 -10.15 -3.21 -8.51
CA ALA A 368 -11.61 -3.20 -8.61
C ALA A 368 -12.09 -3.31 -10.07
N TYR A 369 -11.42 -2.65 -11.01
CA TYR A 369 -11.69 -2.80 -12.44
C TYR A 369 -11.42 -4.23 -12.93
N LEU A 370 -10.27 -4.81 -12.57
CA LEU A 370 -9.93 -6.19 -12.92
C LEU A 370 -10.99 -7.16 -12.38
N ALA A 371 -11.40 -6.98 -11.13
CA ALA A 371 -12.41 -7.82 -10.46
C ALA A 371 -13.77 -7.79 -11.16
N GLU A 372 -14.21 -6.61 -11.62
CA GLU A 372 -15.47 -6.43 -12.33
C GLU A 372 -15.43 -7.09 -13.73
N ASN A 373 -14.28 -7.04 -14.39
CA ASN A 373 -14.15 -7.45 -15.79
C ASN A 373 -13.51 -8.83 -15.99
N ARG A 374 -13.17 -9.55 -14.91
CA ARG A 374 -12.50 -10.87 -15.01
C ARG A 374 -13.34 -11.95 -15.67
N ALA A 375 -14.67 -11.83 -15.62
CA ALA A 375 -15.58 -12.78 -16.26
C ALA A 375 -15.51 -12.68 -17.80
N SER A 376 -15.26 -11.49 -18.34
CA SER A 376 -15.14 -11.25 -19.78
C SER A 376 -13.69 -11.33 -20.28
N ASN A 377 -12.70 -11.24 -19.40
CA ASN A 377 -11.29 -11.38 -19.73
C ASN A 377 -10.52 -12.18 -18.67
N SER A 378 -10.21 -13.44 -19.00
CA SER A 378 -9.53 -14.37 -18.09
C SER A 378 -8.16 -13.89 -17.63
N ARG A 379 -7.47 -13.06 -18.43
CA ARG A 379 -6.16 -12.49 -18.07
C ARG A 379 -6.25 -11.57 -16.86
N TYR A 380 -7.39 -10.92 -16.64
CA TYR A 380 -7.59 -10.07 -15.46
C TYR A 380 -7.66 -10.90 -14.18
N GLY A 381 -8.36 -12.05 -14.22
CA GLY A 381 -8.36 -12.99 -13.09
C GLY A 381 -6.95 -13.52 -12.80
N GLN A 382 -6.20 -13.90 -13.83
CA GLN A 382 -4.81 -14.34 -13.69
C GLN A 382 -3.90 -13.27 -13.06
N ALA A 383 -3.98 -12.02 -13.52
CA ALA A 383 -3.21 -10.92 -12.96
C ALA A 383 -3.57 -10.65 -11.51
N MET A 384 -4.87 -10.67 -11.16
CA MET A 384 -5.30 -10.53 -9.77
C MET A 384 -4.70 -11.62 -8.87
N HIS A 385 -4.79 -12.89 -9.29
CA HIS A 385 -4.21 -13.99 -8.53
C HIS A 385 -2.70 -13.86 -8.39
N TYR A 386 -2.00 -13.52 -9.47
CA TYR A 386 -0.56 -13.34 -9.48
C TYR A 386 -0.10 -12.29 -8.47
N VAL A 387 -0.69 -11.09 -8.50
CA VAL A 387 -0.28 -10.00 -7.60
C VAL A 387 -0.69 -10.29 -6.15
N SER A 388 -1.91 -10.79 -5.92
CA SER A 388 -2.38 -11.12 -4.56
C SER A 388 -1.54 -12.21 -3.91
N ASN A 389 -1.17 -13.24 -4.66
CA ASN A 389 -0.37 -14.36 -4.14
C ASN A 389 1.06 -13.92 -3.82
N ILE A 390 1.72 -13.17 -4.70
CA ILE A 390 3.07 -12.66 -4.46
C ILE A 390 3.10 -11.75 -3.23
N ARG A 391 2.08 -10.89 -3.05
CA ARG A 391 1.92 -10.12 -1.80
C ARG A 391 1.90 -11.04 -0.58
N SER A 392 1.05 -12.08 -0.60
CA SER A 392 0.94 -13.02 0.52
C SER A 392 2.22 -13.82 0.80
N TYR A 393 2.92 -14.29 -0.24
CA TYR A 393 4.22 -14.95 -0.09
C TYR A 393 5.26 -14.00 0.51
N LEU A 394 5.31 -12.76 0.02
CA LEU A 394 6.25 -11.74 0.51
C LEU A 394 5.97 -11.36 1.97
N GLU A 395 4.72 -11.15 2.36
CA GLU A 395 4.33 -10.94 3.76
C GLU A 395 4.77 -12.11 4.64
N THR A 396 4.60 -13.34 4.15
CA THR A 396 4.98 -14.55 4.89
C THR A 396 6.50 -14.65 5.06
N ILE A 397 7.28 -14.45 3.99
CA ILE A 397 8.75 -14.46 4.03
C ILE A 397 9.30 -13.37 4.95
N LYS A 398 8.66 -12.20 5.00
CA LYS A 398 9.11 -11.09 5.86
C LYS A 398 8.73 -11.24 7.34
N THR A 399 7.71 -12.03 7.65
CA THR A 399 7.23 -12.22 9.03
C THR A 399 7.77 -13.50 9.67
N GLN A 400 8.21 -14.44 8.86
CA GLN A 400 8.83 -15.67 9.31
C GLN A 400 10.32 -15.59 8.97
N THR A 401 11.18 -15.79 9.94
CA THR A 401 12.61 -15.96 9.65
C THR A 401 12.76 -17.25 8.87
N VAL A 402 12.92 -17.15 7.55
CA VAL A 402 13.19 -18.28 6.64
C VAL A 402 14.61 -18.77 6.85
#